data_AF-A0A9P7D7B4-F1
#
_entry.id   AF-A0A9P7D7B4-F1
#
_cell.length_a   1.000
_cell.length_b   1.000
_cell.length_c   1.000
_cell.angle_alpha   90.00
_cell.angle_beta   90.00
_cell.angle_gamma   90.00
#
_symmetry.space_group_name_H-M   'P 1'
#
loop_
_entity.id
_entity.type
_entity.pdbx_description
1 polymer ?
#
loop_
_entity_poly.entity_id
_entity_poly.type
_entity_poly.pdbx_seq_one_letter_code
_entity_poly.pdbx_strand_id
1 'polypeptide(L)'
;MAVGVESIKLIHHLFTLKQTKSADDELAADIADDATSSDTTTSLGSEFDILNWPVADRCKAELTNLAETHIINPLPAYRIDRKLIPPAQYETKLCGAVVEVHFTFFHHHIRKSKCHIFNAVLCKMIMLRPPTNMSSSPLKRRKLGAGHSSDMPFKGKKCVHGSSTTNGK
;
A
#
# COMPACT_ATOMS: atom_id res chain seq x y z
N MET A 1 23.07 -5.01 21.48
CA MET A 1 22.74 -4.43 20.17
C MET A 1 21.28 -4.77 19.87
N ALA A 2 20.40 -3.78 19.83
CA ALA A 2 19.01 -4.01 19.43
C ALA A 2 19.00 -4.22 17.91
N VAL A 3 18.76 -5.46 17.48
CA VAL A 3 18.50 -5.78 16.08
C VAL A 3 17.16 -5.12 15.74
N GLY A 4 17.19 -4.05 14.94
CA GLY A 4 15.98 -3.42 14.43
C GLY A 4 15.14 -4.46 13.70
N VAL A 5 13.82 -4.37 13.83
CA VAL A 5 12.92 -5.26 13.09
C VAL A 5 13.14 -5.01 11.60
N GLU A 6 13.56 -6.04 10.88
CA GLU A 6 13.72 -5.99 9.42
C GLU A 6 12.39 -5.54 8.81
N SER A 7 12.41 -4.42 8.10
CA SER A 7 11.22 -3.85 7.47
C SER A 7 11.58 -3.28 6.10
N ILE A 8 10.70 -3.53 5.13
CA ILE A 8 10.77 -2.96 3.79
C ILE A 8 9.71 -1.87 3.70
N LYS A 9 10.10 -0.68 3.23
CA LYS A 9 9.18 0.42 2.97
C LYS A 9 8.84 0.46 1.50
N LEU A 10 7.56 0.26 1.18
CA LEU A 10 7.02 0.47 -0.16
C LEU A 10 6.44 1.88 -0.25
N ILE A 11 6.70 2.59 -1.35
CA ILE A 11 6.31 3.99 -1.54
C ILE A 11 5.46 4.11 -2.82
N HIS A 12 4.42 4.94 -2.78
CA HIS A 12 3.62 5.31 -3.95
C HIS A 12 3.38 6.81 -3.94
N HIS A 13 3.57 7.49 -5.08
CA HIS A 13 3.32 8.92 -5.23
C HIS A 13 1.93 9.12 -5.82
N LEU A 14 0.95 9.40 -4.96
CA LEU A 14 -0.44 9.58 -5.39
C LEU A 14 -0.64 10.84 -6.24
N PHE A 15 0.12 11.91 -6.01
CA PHE A 15 0.03 13.15 -6.78
C PHE A 15 1.38 13.50 -7.38
N THR A 16 1.37 13.98 -8.62
CA THR A 16 2.52 14.54 -9.31
C THR A 16 2.17 15.89 -9.91
N LEU A 17 3.12 16.80 -9.97
CA LEU A 17 2.92 18.11 -10.59
C LEU A 17 2.65 17.96 -12.09
N LYS A 18 1.72 18.77 -12.62
CA LYS A 18 1.58 18.93 -14.07
C LYS A 18 2.85 19.59 -14.59
N GLN A 19 3.51 18.98 -15.57
CA GLN A 19 4.58 19.66 -16.29
C GLN A 19 3.95 20.79 -17.11
N THR A 20 4.22 22.04 -16.75
CA THR A 20 3.96 23.17 -17.65
C THR A 20 5.04 23.14 -18.72
N LYS A 21 4.71 22.76 -19.95
CA LYS A 21 5.60 22.98 -21.10
C LYS A 21 5.82 24.49 -21.23
N SER A 22 6.92 25.00 -20.69
CA SER A 22 7.43 26.32 -21.05
C SER A 22 7.97 26.25 -22.48
N ALA A 23 7.62 27.23 -23.30
CA ALA A 23 7.76 27.21 -24.76
C ALA A 23 9.20 27.40 -25.30
N ASP A 24 10.24 27.43 -24.45
CA ASP A 24 11.56 27.95 -24.83
C ASP A 24 12.74 27.04 -24.42
N ASP A 25 12.66 25.71 -24.60
CA ASP A 25 13.83 24.83 -24.39
C ASP A 25 13.90 23.70 -25.44
N GLU A 26 14.21 24.09 -26.68
CA GLU A 26 14.79 23.22 -27.70
C GLU A 26 16.32 23.29 -27.61
N LEU A 27 16.95 22.52 -26.70
CA LEU A 27 18.30 21.99 -26.92
C LEU A 27 18.68 20.81 -26.00
N ALA A 28 18.78 19.63 -26.62
CA ALA A 28 19.67 18.49 -26.31
C ALA A 28 19.60 17.78 -24.94
N ALA A 29 19.15 16.52 -24.95
CA ALA A 29 19.95 15.38 -24.46
C ALA A 29 19.30 14.02 -24.83
N ASP A 30 19.97 13.26 -25.70
CA ASP A 30 19.86 11.81 -25.76
C ASP A 30 20.44 11.21 -24.47
N ILE A 31 19.59 10.74 -23.54
CA ILE A 31 19.85 9.59 -22.66
C ILE A 31 18.49 8.95 -22.35
N ALA A 32 18.38 7.64 -22.61
CA ALA A 32 17.23 6.81 -22.30
C ALA A 32 16.79 6.93 -20.83
N ASP A 33 15.52 7.28 -20.63
CA ASP A 33 14.80 6.92 -19.42
C ASP A 33 13.40 6.47 -19.84
N ASP A 34 13.11 5.19 -19.63
CA ASP A 34 11.80 4.56 -19.73
C ASP A 34 10.94 5.07 -18.56
N ALA A 35 10.71 6.39 -18.55
CA ALA A 35 9.74 7.02 -17.69
C ALA A 35 8.37 6.72 -18.28
N THR A 36 7.80 5.61 -17.80
CA THR A 36 6.39 5.22 -17.93
C THR A 36 5.53 6.48 -18.07
N SER A 37 5.04 6.68 -19.29
CA SER A 37 4.30 7.88 -19.71
C SER A 37 3.22 8.25 -18.71
N SER A 38 3.25 9.54 -18.38
CA SER A 38 2.34 10.31 -17.53
C SER A 38 0.94 10.45 -18.16
N ASP A 39 0.26 9.32 -18.43
CA ASP A 39 -1.15 9.31 -18.86
C ASP A 39 -1.87 8.02 -18.43
N THR A 40 -1.74 7.65 -17.16
CA THR A 40 -2.42 6.44 -16.63
C THR A 40 -3.84 6.69 -16.16
N THR A 41 -4.28 7.93 -15.94
CA THR A 41 -5.66 8.23 -15.49
C THR A 41 -6.69 8.02 -16.59
N THR A 42 -6.37 8.43 -17.81
CA THR A 42 -7.32 8.40 -18.94
C THR A 42 -7.72 6.98 -19.35
N SER A 43 -6.91 5.98 -18.99
CA SER A 43 -7.13 4.56 -19.32
C SER A 43 -7.92 3.78 -18.27
N LEU A 44 -8.01 4.26 -17.03
CA LEU A 44 -8.64 3.52 -15.91
C LEU A 44 -10.13 3.85 -15.71
N GLY A 45 -10.62 4.93 -16.31
CA GLY A 45 -12.02 5.38 -16.21
C GLY A 45 -12.22 6.53 -15.22
N SER A 46 -13.37 7.21 -15.29
CA SER A 46 -13.62 8.45 -14.57
C SER A 46 -13.59 8.33 -13.03
N GLU A 47 -13.81 7.14 -12.50
CA GLU A 47 -13.71 6.85 -11.06
C GLU A 47 -12.27 6.96 -10.50
N PHE A 48 -11.28 7.07 -11.39
CA PHE A 48 -9.87 7.27 -11.08
C PHE A 48 -9.40 8.72 -11.26
N ASP A 49 -10.29 9.61 -11.70
CA ASP A 49 -9.98 11.03 -11.89
C ASP A 49 -9.81 11.75 -10.55
N ILE A 50 -8.94 12.76 -10.53
CA ILE A 50 -8.61 13.52 -9.34
C ILE A 50 -9.85 14.17 -8.69
N LEU A 51 -10.82 14.61 -9.49
CA LEU A 51 -12.05 15.25 -8.99
C LEU A 51 -13.03 14.25 -8.37
N ASN A 52 -12.94 12.98 -8.75
CA ASN A 52 -13.77 11.89 -8.23
C ASN A 52 -13.07 11.12 -7.11
N TRP A 53 -11.89 11.57 -6.68
CA TRP A 53 -11.12 10.88 -5.66
C TRP A 53 -11.86 10.88 -4.31
N PRO A 54 -11.96 9.73 -3.62
CA PRO A 54 -12.66 9.64 -2.35
C PRO A 54 -11.93 10.42 -1.27
N VAL A 55 -12.45 11.60 -0.94
CA VAL A 55 -11.99 12.43 0.17
C VAL A 55 -13.16 12.77 1.09
N ALA A 56 -12.86 13.11 2.35
CA ALA A 56 -13.86 13.64 3.26
C ALA A 56 -14.44 14.97 2.72
N ASP A 57 -15.70 15.27 3.02
CA ASP A 57 -16.40 16.46 2.47
C ASP A 57 -15.64 17.77 2.70
N ARG A 58 -15.04 17.92 3.89
CA ARG A 58 -14.21 19.08 4.25
C ARG A 58 -12.98 19.28 3.36
N CYS A 59 -12.55 18.26 2.63
CA CYS A 59 -11.35 18.27 1.77
C CYS A 59 -11.67 18.48 0.29
N LYS A 60 -12.95 18.52 -0.10
CA LYS A 60 -13.34 18.63 -1.52
C LYS A 60 -12.89 19.93 -2.18
N ALA A 61 -12.95 21.04 -1.46
CA ALA A 61 -12.46 22.34 -1.96
C ALA A 61 -10.97 22.29 -2.26
N GLU A 62 -10.16 21.76 -1.34
CA GLU A 62 -8.72 21.62 -1.54
C GLU A 62 -8.35 20.62 -2.63
N LEU A 63 -9.12 19.55 -2.81
CA LEU A 63 -8.93 18.61 -3.92
C LEU A 63 -9.14 19.31 -5.27
N THR A 64 -10.09 20.24 -5.35
CA THR A 64 -10.35 21.04 -6.55
C THR A 64 -9.17 21.97 -6.84
N ASN A 65 -8.65 22.67 -5.83
CA ASN A 65 -7.45 23.51 -5.97
C ASN A 65 -6.23 22.67 -6.39
N LEU A 66 -6.06 21.49 -5.80
CA LEU A 66 -4.96 20.57 -6.11
C LEU A 66 -5.03 20.08 -7.56
N ALA A 67 -6.25 19.86 -8.08
CA ALA A 67 -6.48 19.43 -9.45
C ALA A 67 -6.03 20.47 -10.50
N GLU A 68 -5.83 21.73 -10.14
CA GLU A 68 -5.28 22.74 -11.04
C GLU A 68 -3.80 22.48 -11.35
N THR A 69 -3.03 22.12 -10.33
CA THR A 69 -1.56 22.03 -10.38
C THR A 69 -1.02 20.61 -10.46
N HIS A 70 -1.80 19.61 -10.06
CA HIS A 70 -1.36 18.22 -9.97
C HIS A 70 -2.23 17.28 -10.82
N ILE A 71 -1.63 16.14 -11.16
CA ILE A 71 -2.27 14.96 -11.72
C ILE A 71 -2.28 13.90 -10.62
N ILE A 72 -3.34 13.11 -10.57
CA ILE A 72 -3.41 11.97 -9.68
C ILE A 72 -2.82 10.73 -10.38
N ASN A 73 -2.08 9.92 -9.64
CA ASN A 73 -1.60 8.62 -10.09
C ASN A 73 -2.21 7.56 -9.16
N PRO A 74 -3.40 7.06 -9.45
CA PRO A 74 -4.03 6.05 -8.64
C PRO A 74 -3.19 4.78 -8.64
N LEU A 75 -2.95 4.20 -7.47
CA LEU A 75 -2.33 2.87 -7.40
C LEU A 75 -3.35 1.82 -7.83
N PRO A 76 -3.18 1.10 -8.95
CA PRO A 76 -4.15 0.12 -9.40
C PRO A 76 -4.23 -1.06 -8.44
N ALA A 77 -5.45 -1.38 -8.00
CA ALA A 77 -5.72 -2.53 -7.15
C ALA A 77 -6.74 -3.44 -7.81
N TYR A 78 -6.47 -4.74 -7.83
CA TYR A 78 -7.31 -5.73 -8.50
C TYR A 78 -7.88 -6.72 -7.48
N ARG A 79 -9.12 -7.15 -7.73
CA ARG A 79 -9.75 -8.27 -7.04
C ARG A 79 -9.15 -9.61 -7.51
N ILE A 80 -9.55 -10.68 -6.84
CA ILE A 80 -9.18 -12.07 -7.20
C ILE A 80 -9.58 -12.40 -8.64
N ASP A 81 -10.71 -11.86 -9.12
CA ASP A 81 -11.20 -12.02 -10.50
C ASP A 81 -10.56 -11.04 -11.49
N ARG A 82 -9.44 -10.41 -11.12
CA ARG A 82 -8.69 -9.42 -11.92
C ARG A 82 -9.49 -8.18 -12.31
N LYS A 83 -10.64 -7.94 -11.68
CA LYS A 83 -11.37 -6.68 -11.84
C LYS A 83 -10.73 -5.58 -11.02
N LEU A 84 -10.64 -4.40 -11.62
CA LEU A 84 -10.13 -3.22 -10.95
C LEU A 84 -11.06 -2.84 -9.78
N ILE A 85 -10.46 -2.44 -8.66
CA ILE A 85 -11.17 -1.92 -7.50
C ILE A 85 -11.15 -0.39 -7.67
N PRO A 86 -12.29 0.31 -7.59
CA PRO A 86 -12.29 1.76 -7.62
C PRO A 86 -11.72 2.33 -6.31
N PRO A 87 -11.09 3.52 -6.33
CA PRO A 87 -10.46 4.11 -5.14
C PRO A 87 -11.40 4.22 -3.94
N ALA A 88 -12.68 4.52 -4.18
CA ALA A 88 -13.72 4.63 -3.14
C ALA A 88 -13.91 3.33 -2.34
N GLN A 89 -13.47 2.19 -2.87
CA GLN A 89 -13.58 0.88 -2.23
C GLN A 89 -12.26 0.40 -1.62
N TYR A 90 -11.15 1.13 -1.74
CA TYR A 90 -9.84 0.68 -1.28
C TYR A 90 -9.82 0.33 0.20
N GLU A 91 -10.37 1.22 1.04
CA GLU A 91 -10.40 0.98 2.48
C GLU A 91 -11.16 -0.30 2.83
N THR A 92 -12.36 -0.47 2.29
CA THR A 92 -13.23 -1.62 2.61
C THR A 92 -12.76 -2.94 2.00
N LYS A 93 -12.09 -2.90 0.85
CA LYS A 93 -11.67 -4.11 0.11
C LYS A 93 -10.24 -4.53 0.38
N LEU A 94 -9.35 -3.62 0.74
CA LEU A 94 -7.92 -3.92 0.90
C LEU A 94 -7.48 -3.99 2.37
N CYS A 95 -8.18 -3.30 3.28
CA CYS A 95 -7.80 -3.32 4.70
C CYS A 95 -7.95 -4.74 5.27
N GLY A 96 -6.84 -5.35 5.66
CA GLY A 96 -6.80 -6.73 6.17
C GLY A 96 -6.90 -7.81 5.10
N ALA A 97 -6.88 -7.45 3.82
CA ALA A 97 -6.76 -8.39 2.71
C ALA A 97 -5.31 -8.88 2.58
N VAL A 98 -5.14 -10.08 2.01
CA VAL A 98 -3.82 -10.54 1.57
C VAL A 98 -3.68 -10.22 0.10
N VAL A 99 -2.65 -9.46 -0.23
CA VAL A 99 -2.41 -8.97 -1.59
C VAL A 99 -1.03 -9.43 -2.06
N GLU A 100 -0.96 -9.78 -3.33
CA GLU A 100 0.27 -9.81 -4.11
C GLU A 100 0.61 -8.38 -4.50
N VAL A 101 1.87 -8.01 -4.31
CA VAL A 101 2.34 -6.64 -4.51
C VAL A 101 3.41 -6.64 -5.58
N HIS A 102 3.21 -5.83 -6.62
CA HIS A 102 4.20 -5.59 -7.67
C HIS A 102 4.85 -4.23 -7.39
N PHE A 103 6.18 -4.20 -7.33
CA PHE A 103 6.95 -2.98 -7.09
C PHE A 103 8.23 -2.99 -7.91
N THR A 104 8.71 -1.80 -8.26
CA THR A 104 10.03 -1.60 -8.88
C THR A 104 11.04 -1.21 -7.82
N PHE A 105 12.23 -1.78 -7.89
CA PHE A 105 13.31 -1.52 -6.93
C PHE A 105 14.39 -0.66 -7.58
N PHE A 106 14.56 0.56 -7.07
CA PHE A 106 15.57 1.51 -7.53
C PHE A 106 16.74 1.55 -6.54
N HIS A 107 17.95 1.55 -7.09
CA HIS A 107 19.18 1.79 -6.34
C HIS A 107 19.80 3.10 -6.79
N HIS A 108 19.97 4.02 -5.84
CA HIS A 108 20.67 5.28 -6.07
C HIS A 108 21.97 5.25 -5.28
N HIS A 109 23.09 5.35 -6.00
CA HIS A 109 24.39 5.55 -5.38
C HIS A 109 24.74 7.04 -5.40
N ILE A 110 24.65 7.70 -4.25
CA ILE A 110 25.00 9.11 -4.12
C ILE A 110 26.49 9.20 -3.82
N ARG A 111 27.28 9.44 -4.87
CA ARG A 111 28.75 9.49 -4.80
C ARG A 111 29.27 10.52 -3.78
N LYS A 112 28.66 11.70 -3.72
CA LYS A 112 29.09 12.81 -2.84
C LYS A 112 29.02 12.42 -1.36
N SER A 113 27.96 11.72 -0.95
CA SER A 113 27.76 11.25 0.42
C SER A 113 28.22 9.81 0.64
N LYS A 114 28.78 9.15 -0.39
CA LYS A 114 29.18 7.74 -0.39
C LYS A 114 28.08 6.83 0.20
N CYS A 115 26.83 7.14 -0.08
CA CYS A 115 25.69 6.40 0.47
C CYS A 115 24.89 5.72 -0.64
N HIS A 116 24.30 4.58 -0.29
CA HIS A 116 23.39 3.84 -1.15
C HIS A 116 21.97 4.03 -0.62
N ILE A 117 21.07 4.44 -1.49
CA ILE A 117 19.65 4.56 -1.20
C ILE A 117 18.92 3.53 -2.04
N PHE A 118 17.99 2.83 -1.42
CA PHE A 118 17.14 1.85 -2.09
C PHE A 118 15.69 2.30 -1.94
N ASN A 119 14.98 2.39 -3.06
CA ASN A 119 13.57 2.74 -3.10
C ASN A 119 12.77 1.58 -3.71
N ALA A 120 11.75 1.12 -3.02
CA ALA A 120 10.78 0.18 -3.56
C ALA A 120 9.48 0.94 -3.88
N VAL A 121 9.22 1.17 -5.17
CA VAL A 121 8.06 1.93 -5.63
C VAL A 121 6.95 0.99 -6.05
N LEU A 122 5.78 1.16 -5.46
CA LEU A 122 4.61 0.32 -5.64
C LEU A 122 3.98 0.56 -7.02
N CYS A 123 3.73 -0.51 -7.77
CA CYS A 123 3.18 -0.42 -9.13
C CYS A 123 1.72 -0.85 -9.18
N LYS A 124 1.36 -1.97 -8.54
CA LYS A 124 -0.02 -2.47 -8.45
C LYS A 124 -0.18 -3.49 -7.32
N MET A 125 -1.44 -3.73 -6.95
CA MET A 125 -1.81 -4.74 -5.96
C MET A 125 -2.85 -5.71 -6.53
N ILE A 126 -2.70 -7.00 -6.27
CA ILE A 126 -3.67 -8.03 -6.68
C ILE A 126 -4.13 -8.77 -5.43
N MET A 127 -5.42 -8.77 -5.15
CA MET A 127 -5.99 -9.47 -4.01
C MET A 127 -5.88 -10.98 -4.19
N LEU A 128 -5.27 -11.64 -3.21
CA LEU A 128 -5.20 -13.11 -3.11
C LEU A 128 -6.26 -13.64 -2.15
N ARG A 129 -6.53 -12.93 -1.04
CA ARG A 129 -7.59 -13.27 -0.08
C ARG A 129 -8.36 -12.01 0.35
N PRO A 130 -9.70 -12.10 0.52
CA PRO A 130 -10.49 -10.96 0.97
C PRO A 130 -10.11 -10.52 2.39
N PRO A 131 -10.52 -9.31 2.79
CA PRO A 131 -10.38 -8.82 4.15
C PRO A 131 -10.84 -9.84 5.17
N THR A 132 -9.94 -10.22 6.08
CA THR A 132 -10.32 -10.99 7.28
C THR A 132 -10.55 -10.01 8.42
N ASN A 133 -11.57 -10.23 9.24
CA ASN A 133 -11.85 -9.42 10.43
C ASN A 133 -10.58 -9.31 11.29
N MET A 134 -9.88 -8.19 11.15
CA MET A 134 -8.69 -7.95 11.95
C MET A 134 -9.14 -7.75 13.37
N SER A 135 -8.65 -8.61 14.28
CA SER A 135 -8.85 -8.39 15.71
C SER A 135 -8.41 -6.96 16.06
N SER A 136 -9.28 -6.23 16.76
CA SER A 136 -8.99 -4.88 17.26
C SER A 136 -7.74 -4.83 18.16
N SER A 137 -7.40 -5.94 18.82
CA SER A 137 -6.20 -6.04 19.65
C SER A 137 -4.91 -6.05 18.81
N PRO A 138 -3.97 -5.11 19.04
CA PRO A 138 -2.68 -5.04 18.36
C PRO A 138 -1.85 -6.33 18.48
N LEU A 139 -1.91 -6.99 19.65
CA LEU A 139 -1.15 -8.22 19.93
C LEU A 139 -1.62 -9.41 19.09
N LYS A 140 -2.93 -9.51 18.83
CA LYS A 140 -3.52 -10.56 18.00
C LYS A 140 -3.31 -10.31 16.50
N ARG A 141 -3.19 -9.03 16.09
CA ARG A 141 -2.88 -8.65 14.69
C ARG A 141 -1.53 -9.19 14.23
N ARG A 142 -0.53 -9.22 15.13
CA ARG A 142 0.83 -9.70 14.82
C ARG A 142 0.90 -11.19 14.48
N LYS A 143 -0.07 -12.01 14.94
CA LYS A 143 -0.08 -13.46 14.70
C LYS A 143 -0.58 -13.87 13.31
N LEU A 144 -1.24 -12.98 12.57
CA LEU A 144 -1.78 -13.29 11.23
C LEU A 144 -0.71 -13.28 10.12
N GLY A 145 0.46 -12.69 10.38
CA GLY A 145 1.60 -12.66 9.46
C GLY A 145 2.54 -13.87 9.58
N ALA A 146 2.34 -14.74 10.57
CA ALA A 146 3.02 -16.03 10.60
C ALA A 146 2.33 -16.91 9.54
N GLY A 147 2.98 -17.07 8.39
CA GLY A 147 2.53 -17.99 7.35
C GLY A 147 2.25 -19.39 7.92
N HIS A 148 1.59 -20.22 7.12
CA HIS A 148 1.35 -21.62 7.43
C HIS A 148 2.69 -22.33 7.58
N SER A 149 3.29 -22.30 8.77
CA SER A 149 4.35 -23.22 9.16
C SER A 149 3.64 -24.56 9.32
N SER A 150 3.61 -25.37 8.26
CA SER A 150 3.59 -26.80 8.45
C SER A 150 4.82 -27.13 9.28
N ASP A 151 4.66 -27.18 10.60
CA ASP A 151 5.05 -28.36 11.37
C ASP A 151 4.93 -28.16 12.88
N MET A 152 4.27 -29.16 13.47
CA MET A 152 4.26 -29.64 14.86
C MET A 152 3.13 -29.22 15.82
N PRO A 153 2.48 -30.22 16.46
CA PRO A 153 1.43 -30.00 17.46
C PRO A 153 2.05 -29.60 18.79
N PHE A 154 1.81 -28.36 19.22
CA PHE A 154 2.03 -27.98 20.61
C PHE A 154 1.02 -28.71 21.51
N LYS A 155 1.50 -29.74 22.23
CA LYS A 155 0.80 -30.38 23.35
C LYS A 155 0.40 -29.30 24.37
N GLY A 156 -0.89 -29.00 24.44
CA GLY A 156 -1.46 -28.10 25.43
C GLY A 156 -1.26 -28.63 26.84
N LYS A 157 -0.60 -27.83 27.69
CA LYS A 157 -0.65 -28.01 29.15
C LYS A 157 -2.05 -27.65 29.63
N LYS A 158 -2.77 -28.62 30.20
CA LYS A 158 -4.08 -28.42 30.84
C LYS A 158 -3.89 -27.54 32.08
N CYS A 159 -4.50 -26.36 32.12
CA CYS A 159 -4.71 -25.62 33.35
C CYS A 159 -5.86 -26.29 34.12
N VAL A 160 -5.53 -26.96 35.22
CA VAL A 160 -6.50 -27.50 36.18
C VAL A 160 -7.23 -26.31 36.80
N HIS A 161 -8.53 -26.20 36.52
CA HIS A 161 -9.43 -25.29 37.22
C HIS A 161 -9.79 -25.89 38.57
N GLY A 162 -9.39 -25.21 39.64
CA GLY A 162 -9.88 -25.49 40.98
C GLY A 162 -11.39 -25.26 41.04
N SER A 163 -12.12 -26.27 41.53
CA SER A 163 -13.52 -26.15 41.87
C SER A 163 -13.65 -26.35 43.38
N SER A 164 -14.00 -25.28 44.08
CA SER A 164 -14.40 -25.31 45.49
C SER A 164 -15.70 -26.10 45.64
N THR A 165 -15.72 -27.07 46.55
CA THR A 165 -16.96 -27.69 47.04
C THR A 165 -17.10 -27.42 48.53
N THR A 166 -18.16 -26.69 48.86
CA THR A 166 -18.75 -26.54 50.19
C THR A 166 -19.40 -27.85 50.63
N ASN A 167 -19.21 -28.24 51.90
CA ASN A 167 -20.07 -29.09 52.73
C ASN A 167 -19.65 -28.76 54.19
N GLY A 168 -20.51 -28.47 55.16
CA GLY A 168 -21.85 -29.00 55.41
C GLY A 168 -21.78 -29.93 56.63
N LYS A 169 -21.79 -29.35 57.83
CA LYS A 169 -22.39 -29.90 59.06
C LYS A 169 -22.46 -28.86 60.16
#